data_AF-J3EI72-F1
#
_entry.id   AF-J3EI72-F1
#
_cell.length_a   1.000
_cell.length_b   1.000
_cell.length_c   1.000
_cell.angle_alpha   90.00
_cell.angle_beta   90.00
_cell.angle_gamma   90.00
#
_symmetry.space_group_name_H-M   'P 1'
#
loop_
_entity.id
_entity.type
_entity.pdbx_description
1 polymer ?
#
loop_
_entity_poly.entity_id
_entity_poly.type
_entity_poly.pdbx_seq_one_letter_code
_entity_poly.pdbx_strand_id
1 'polypeptide(L)'
;MTKPRVPRTDRATTIWMCTAAACAAVTIVARGFIPQNLWTMIHLVTLGVLSNGIFQWSWYFTRALAHLAPDDRRAGRDNTVRIAAFNASLLLLIGGMWSGLWHATVTGATVVGAIAAWHGWALLTASRERLASRFAVIIRYYIAAAFFLVVGATLAGFVTVAMFDADAPAWLAEARDRLTVAHALAGIAGWVGLTMGGTLVTLGPTAMRTRMDPRAVSFATSALPMWVAALLVAGTGAVAGSMRVASVGLLVVVGAAALGVGVPLLRAAMMKGPAEYGAWSLTLGAAWILVAGAGASLRAFEAADAT
;
A
#
# COMPACT_ATOMS: atom_id res chain seq x y z
N MET A 1 6.55 -32.09 -27.45
CA MET A 1 5.58 -31.15 -26.84
C MET A 1 6.32 -29.92 -26.33
N THR A 2 6.21 -28.80 -27.03
CA THR A 2 6.76 -27.51 -26.59
C THR A 2 5.98 -27.04 -25.37
N LYS A 3 6.67 -26.86 -24.24
CA LYS A 3 6.09 -26.29 -23.02
C LYS A 3 5.45 -24.94 -23.39
N PRO A 4 4.16 -24.70 -23.11
CA PRO A 4 3.54 -23.42 -23.44
C PRO A 4 4.37 -22.30 -22.80
N ARG A 5 4.77 -21.30 -23.59
CA ARG A 5 5.45 -20.12 -23.06
C ARG A 5 4.43 -19.35 -22.23
N VAL A 6 4.45 -19.58 -20.92
CA VAL A 6 3.67 -18.80 -19.98
C VAL A 6 4.14 -17.34 -20.11
N PRO A 7 3.24 -16.37 -20.34
CA PRO A 7 3.60 -14.96 -20.41
C PRO A 7 4.38 -14.56 -19.17
N ARG A 8 5.55 -13.94 -19.37
CA ARG A 8 6.41 -13.43 -18.29
C ARG A 8 5.90 -12.07 -17.82
N THR A 9 4.75 -12.10 -17.16
CA THR A 9 4.08 -10.92 -16.59
C THR A 9 4.97 -10.22 -15.57
N ASP A 10 5.84 -10.97 -14.89
CA ASP A 10 6.90 -10.49 -14.02
C ASP A 10 7.80 -9.46 -14.70
N ARG A 11 8.24 -9.72 -15.95
CA ARG A 11 9.11 -8.80 -16.69
C ARG A 11 8.41 -7.50 -17.05
N ALA A 12 7.16 -7.57 -17.49
CA ALA A 12 6.39 -6.38 -17.84
C ALA A 12 6.20 -5.47 -16.61
N THR A 13 5.84 -6.06 -15.46
CA THR A 13 5.73 -5.34 -14.20
C THR A 13 7.07 -4.73 -13.79
N THR A 14 8.18 -5.47 -13.88
CA THR A 14 9.52 -4.93 -13.55
C THR A 14 9.91 -3.77 -14.46
N ILE A 15 9.70 -3.89 -15.77
CA ILE A 15 9.99 -2.81 -16.72
C ILE A 15 9.18 -1.57 -16.33
N TRP A 16 7.88 -1.72 -16.08
CA TRP A 16 7.04 -0.61 -15.64
C TRP A 16 7.53 0.03 -14.35
N MET A 17 7.86 -0.78 -13.33
CA MET A 17 8.39 -0.27 -12.06
C MET A 17 9.69 0.52 -12.25
N CYS A 18 10.61 0.03 -13.09
CA CYS A 18 11.84 0.74 -13.43
C CYS A 18 11.54 2.04 -14.17
N THR A 19 10.61 2.04 -15.12
CA THR A 19 10.15 3.24 -15.83
C THR A 19 9.54 4.26 -14.87
N ALA A 20 8.62 3.83 -14.00
CA ALA A 20 7.99 4.70 -13.00
C ALA A 20 9.02 5.29 -12.02
N ALA A 21 10.00 4.49 -11.58
CA ALA A 21 11.10 4.96 -10.74
C ALA A 21 11.98 5.99 -11.46
N ALA A 22 12.31 5.74 -12.73
CA ALA A 22 13.06 6.69 -13.56
C ALA A 22 12.28 8.00 -13.75
N CYS A 23 10.99 7.92 -14.08
CA CYS A 23 10.10 9.08 -14.17
C CYS A 23 10.03 9.84 -12.84
N ALA A 24 9.91 9.15 -11.70
CA ALA A 24 9.95 9.79 -10.39
C ALA A 24 11.30 10.50 -10.15
N ALA A 25 12.43 9.91 -10.56
CA ALA A 25 13.73 10.59 -10.50
C ALA A 25 13.76 11.85 -11.39
N VAL A 26 13.16 11.79 -12.59
CA VAL A 26 13.02 12.95 -13.48
C VAL A 26 12.23 14.07 -12.80
N THR A 27 11.18 13.76 -12.02
CA THR A 27 10.41 14.79 -11.30
C THR A 27 11.22 15.55 -10.24
N ILE A 28 12.34 15.00 -9.76
CA ILE A 28 13.23 15.68 -8.82
C ILE A 28 14.06 16.75 -9.56
N VAL A 29 14.61 16.40 -10.72
CA VAL A 29 15.49 17.29 -11.50
C VAL A 29 14.70 18.33 -12.30
N ALA A 30 13.50 18.00 -12.77
CA ALA A 30 12.64 18.85 -13.58
C ALA A 30 11.51 19.52 -12.78
N ARG A 31 11.67 19.64 -11.45
CA ARG A 31 10.59 20.05 -10.52
C ARG A 31 9.87 21.36 -10.87
N GLY A 32 10.52 22.29 -11.55
CA GLY A 32 9.95 23.58 -11.94
C GLY A 32 9.14 23.56 -13.23
N PHE A 33 9.23 22.48 -14.02
CA PHE A 33 8.59 22.36 -15.33
C PHE A 33 7.42 21.37 -15.33
N ILE A 34 7.24 20.60 -14.26
CA ILE A 34 6.21 19.58 -14.16
C ILE A 34 5.03 20.13 -13.34
N PRO A 35 3.83 20.25 -13.93
CA PRO A 35 2.63 20.60 -13.19
C PRO A 35 2.39 19.60 -12.06
N GLN A 36 1.97 20.09 -10.89
CA GLN A 36 1.68 19.23 -9.73
C GLN A 36 2.85 18.29 -9.39
N ASN A 37 4.10 18.78 -9.44
CA ASN A 37 5.31 17.95 -9.36
C ASN A 37 5.35 17.02 -8.14
N LEU A 38 5.04 17.54 -6.94
CA LEU A 38 5.03 16.76 -5.70
C LEU A 38 4.05 15.59 -5.80
N TRP A 39 2.81 15.87 -6.23
CA TRP A 39 1.77 14.86 -6.38
C TRP A 39 2.12 13.84 -7.45
N THR A 40 2.70 14.28 -8.57
CA THR A 40 3.16 13.40 -9.65
C THR A 40 4.22 12.43 -9.13
N MET A 41 5.25 12.94 -8.45
CA MET A 41 6.31 12.13 -7.85
C MET A 41 5.74 11.09 -6.87
N ILE A 42 4.87 11.53 -5.95
CA ILE A 42 4.27 10.65 -4.94
C ILE A 42 3.50 9.53 -5.61
N HIS A 43 2.63 9.82 -6.60
CA HIS A 43 1.83 8.79 -7.26
C HIS A 43 2.66 7.88 -8.18
N LEU A 44 3.72 8.37 -8.81
CA LEU A 44 4.66 7.51 -9.54
C LEU A 44 5.34 6.51 -8.61
N VAL A 45 5.75 6.93 -7.41
CA VAL A 45 6.34 6.02 -6.43
C VAL A 45 5.29 5.08 -5.84
N THR A 46 4.17 5.59 -5.33
CA THR A 46 3.17 4.79 -4.61
C THR A 46 2.32 3.91 -5.51
N LEU A 47 1.80 4.44 -6.62
CA LEU A 47 0.99 3.68 -7.57
C LEU A 47 1.88 3.04 -8.65
N GLY A 48 2.82 3.77 -9.22
CA GLY A 48 3.67 3.27 -10.31
C GLY A 48 4.65 2.18 -9.87
N VAL A 49 5.39 2.39 -8.78
CA VAL A 49 6.39 1.43 -8.29
C VAL A 49 5.78 0.46 -7.28
N LEU A 50 5.33 0.99 -6.13
CA LEU A 50 4.94 0.16 -4.98
C LEU A 50 3.70 -0.68 -5.30
N SER A 51 2.64 -0.11 -5.86
CA SER A 51 1.39 -0.85 -6.12
C SER A 51 1.57 -1.94 -7.18
N ASN A 52 2.41 -1.71 -8.20
CA ASN A 52 2.78 -2.75 -9.16
C ASN A 52 3.50 -3.92 -8.49
N GLY A 53 4.44 -3.62 -7.60
CA GLY A 53 5.07 -4.63 -6.74
C GLY A 53 4.06 -5.36 -5.87
N ILE A 54 3.15 -4.63 -5.22
CA ILE A 54 2.12 -5.21 -4.35
C ILE A 54 1.21 -6.16 -5.14
N PHE A 55 0.67 -5.76 -6.29
CA PHE A 55 -0.19 -6.64 -7.11
C PHE A 55 0.54 -7.92 -7.54
N GLN A 56 1.79 -7.79 -7.96
CA GLN A 56 2.60 -8.93 -8.40
C GLN A 56 2.91 -9.90 -7.23
N TRP A 57 3.40 -9.37 -6.11
CA TRP A 57 3.88 -10.19 -5.00
C TRP A 57 2.74 -10.76 -4.16
N SER A 58 1.68 -9.99 -3.91
CA SER A 58 0.50 -10.49 -3.18
C SER A 58 -0.11 -11.71 -3.87
N TRP A 59 -0.20 -11.71 -5.22
CA TRP A 59 -0.65 -12.88 -5.98
C TRP A 59 0.36 -14.02 -6.00
N TYR A 60 1.65 -13.72 -6.12
CA TYR A 60 2.70 -14.73 -6.04
C TYR A 60 2.60 -15.51 -4.73
N PHE A 61 2.51 -14.80 -3.59
CA PHE A 61 2.38 -15.42 -2.27
C PHE A 61 1.03 -16.11 -2.08
N THR A 62 -0.07 -15.48 -2.48
CA THR A 62 -1.41 -16.08 -2.33
C THR A 62 -1.50 -17.40 -3.09
N ARG A 63 -0.99 -17.47 -4.33
CA ARG A 63 -0.93 -18.72 -5.10
C ARG A 63 -0.12 -19.80 -4.39
N ALA A 64 1.06 -19.45 -3.86
CA ALA A 64 1.91 -20.40 -3.15
C ALA A 64 1.26 -20.90 -1.85
N LEU A 65 0.62 -20.00 -1.09
CA LEU A 65 0.01 -20.30 0.21
C LEU A 65 -1.33 -21.05 0.11
N ALA A 66 -2.13 -20.76 -0.91
CA ALA A 66 -3.39 -21.44 -1.18
C ALA A 66 -3.21 -22.67 -2.09
N HIS A 67 -1.97 -23.02 -2.45
CA HIS A 67 -1.64 -24.16 -3.32
C HIS A 67 -2.46 -24.18 -4.64
N LEU A 68 -2.70 -23.00 -5.22
CA LEU A 68 -3.48 -22.91 -6.46
C LEU A 68 -2.69 -23.48 -7.64
N ALA A 69 -3.40 -23.95 -8.66
CA ALA A 69 -2.80 -24.50 -9.86
C ALA A 69 -1.91 -23.46 -10.59
N PRO A 70 -0.83 -23.89 -11.27
CA PRO A 70 0.06 -22.98 -11.99
C PRO A 70 -0.63 -22.10 -13.04
N ASP A 71 -1.73 -22.60 -13.61
CA ASP A 71 -2.56 -21.97 -14.64
C ASP A 71 -3.80 -21.25 -14.08
N ASP A 72 -3.88 -21.03 -12.76
CA ASP A 72 -4.97 -20.29 -12.14
C ASP A 72 -5.19 -18.93 -12.86
N ARG A 73 -6.39 -18.78 -13.43
CA ARG A 73 -6.78 -17.62 -14.23
C ARG A 73 -6.64 -16.30 -13.48
N ARG A 74 -6.90 -16.30 -12.16
CA ARG A 74 -6.88 -15.10 -11.30
C ARG A 74 -5.44 -14.63 -11.09
N ALA A 75 -4.52 -15.56 -10.87
CA ALA A 75 -3.10 -15.29 -10.67
C ALA A 75 -2.35 -14.95 -11.98
N GLY A 76 -2.82 -15.47 -13.12
CA GLY A 76 -2.22 -15.21 -14.44
C GLY A 76 -2.90 -14.06 -15.20
N ARG A 77 -3.86 -14.42 -16.06
CA ARG A 77 -4.50 -13.49 -17.01
C ARG A 77 -5.15 -12.30 -16.32
N ASP A 78 -5.96 -12.54 -15.30
CA ASP A 78 -6.69 -11.45 -14.63
C ASP A 78 -5.74 -10.49 -13.90
N ASN A 79 -4.64 -10.99 -13.32
CA ASN A 79 -3.65 -10.13 -12.68
C ASN A 79 -2.93 -9.25 -13.72
N THR A 80 -2.66 -9.79 -14.91
CA THR A 80 -2.10 -9.02 -16.03
C THR A 80 -3.04 -7.89 -16.45
N VAL A 81 -4.34 -8.20 -16.60
CA VAL A 81 -5.37 -7.20 -16.94
C VAL A 81 -5.47 -6.14 -15.85
N ARG A 82 -5.46 -6.54 -14.56
CA ARG A 82 -5.48 -5.60 -13.44
C ARG A 82 -4.30 -4.65 -13.47
N ILE A 83 -3.08 -5.16 -13.63
CA ILE A 83 -1.86 -4.33 -13.67
C ILE A 83 -1.91 -3.36 -14.87
N ALA A 84 -2.29 -3.84 -16.06
CA ALA A 84 -2.40 -3.00 -17.24
C ALA A 84 -3.45 -1.90 -17.08
N ALA A 85 -4.65 -2.25 -16.61
CA ALA A 85 -5.73 -1.29 -16.35
C ALA A 85 -5.35 -0.29 -15.25
N PHE A 86 -4.61 -0.74 -14.23
CA PHE A 86 -4.16 0.11 -13.12
C PHE A 86 -3.17 1.15 -13.62
N ASN A 87 -2.21 0.73 -14.44
CA ASN A 87 -1.22 1.63 -15.02
C ASN A 87 -1.86 2.60 -16.01
N ALA A 88 -2.84 2.17 -16.81
CA ALA A 88 -3.61 3.07 -17.65
C ALA A 88 -4.38 4.11 -16.81
N SER A 89 -5.00 3.69 -15.69
CA SER A 89 -5.69 4.61 -14.79
C SER A 89 -4.74 5.59 -14.08
N LEU A 90 -3.51 5.17 -13.78
CA LEU A 90 -2.46 6.06 -13.26
C LEU A 90 -2.07 7.13 -14.28
N LEU A 91 -1.90 6.76 -15.55
CA LEU A 91 -1.61 7.72 -16.61
C LEU A 91 -2.76 8.72 -16.80
N LEU A 92 -4.01 8.24 -16.77
CA LEU A 92 -5.20 9.10 -16.82
C LEU A 92 -5.24 10.07 -15.63
N LEU A 93 -4.97 9.57 -14.42
CA LEU A 93 -4.93 10.37 -13.20
C LEU A 93 -3.85 11.46 -13.28
N ILE A 94 -2.62 11.10 -13.67
CA ILE A 94 -1.51 12.07 -13.82
C ILE A 94 -1.83 13.10 -14.90
N GLY A 95 -2.35 12.67 -16.05
CA GLY A 95 -2.77 13.56 -17.13
C GLY A 95 -3.87 14.54 -16.67
N GLY A 96 -4.87 14.03 -15.95
CA GLY A 96 -5.91 14.86 -15.35
C GLY A 96 -5.36 15.90 -14.38
N MET A 97 -4.42 15.53 -13.51
CA MET A 97 -3.77 16.46 -12.59
C MET A 97 -2.96 17.53 -13.30
N TRP A 98 -2.23 17.16 -14.36
CA TRP A 98 -1.43 18.10 -15.14
C TRP A 98 -2.29 19.10 -15.91
N SER A 99 -3.47 18.67 -16.35
CA SER A 99 -4.43 19.51 -17.05
C SER A 99 -5.40 20.25 -16.12
N GLY A 100 -5.34 20.03 -14.80
CA GLY A 100 -6.32 20.60 -13.85
C GLY A 100 -7.75 20.09 -14.07
N LEU A 101 -7.91 18.92 -14.69
CA LEU A 101 -9.22 18.34 -15.00
C LEU A 101 -9.64 17.39 -13.88
N TRP A 102 -10.50 17.89 -12.99
CA TRP A 102 -10.96 17.12 -11.84
C TRP A 102 -11.67 15.81 -12.26
N HIS A 103 -12.51 15.85 -13.28
CA HIS A 103 -13.28 14.68 -13.73
C HIS A 103 -12.39 13.57 -14.29
N ALA A 104 -11.33 13.92 -15.03
CA ALA A 104 -10.35 12.94 -15.53
C ALA A 104 -9.58 12.30 -14.36
N THR A 105 -9.15 13.11 -13.40
CA THR A 105 -8.43 12.67 -12.21
C THR A 105 -9.29 11.77 -11.31
N VAL A 106 -10.55 12.17 -11.07
CA VAL A 106 -11.56 11.37 -10.35
C VAL A 106 -11.79 10.04 -11.07
N THR A 107 -11.96 10.06 -12.40
CA THR A 107 -12.14 8.83 -13.19
C THR A 107 -10.96 7.89 -13.02
N GLY A 108 -9.73 8.39 -13.12
CA GLY A 108 -8.51 7.61 -12.86
C GLY A 108 -8.50 7.01 -11.45
N ALA A 109 -8.81 7.81 -10.42
CA ALA A 109 -8.90 7.36 -9.03
C ALA A 109 -10.00 6.30 -8.82
N THR A 110 -11.18 6.48 -9.41
CA THR A 110 -12.28 5.51 -9.34
C THR A 110 -11.86 4.17 -9.96
N VAL A 111 -11.18 4.18 -11.10
CA VAL A 111 -10.67 2.95 -11.73
C VAL A 111 -9.60 2.28 -10.86
N VAL A 112 -8.69 3.05 -10.25
CA VAL A 112 -7.74 2.54 -9.23
C VAL A 112 -8.48 1.83 -8.11
N GLY A 113 -9.51 2.45 -7.54
CA GLY A 113 -10.35 1.86 -6.49
C GLY A 113 -11.08 0.59 -6.94
N ALA A 114 -11.65 0.59 -8.14
CA ALA A 114 -12.33 -0.59 -8.70
C ALA A 114 -11.37 -1.78 -8.89
N ILE A 115 -10.14 -1.51 -9.36
CA ILE A 115 -9.10 -2.54 -9.50
C ILE A 115 -8.63 -3.06 -8.14
N ALA A 116 -8.49 -2.19 -7.15
CA ALA A 116 -8.19 -2.58 -5.78
C ALA A 116 -9.29 -3.48 -5.19
N ALA A 117 -10.56 -3.11 -5.37
CA ALA A 117 -11.71 -3.92 -4.95
C ALA A 117 -11.74 -5.29 -5.65
N TRP A 118 -11.53 -5.33 -6.97
CA TRP A 118 -11.39 -6.57 -7.72
C TRP A 118 -10.22 -7.41 -7.18
N HIS A 119 -9.08 -6.78 -6.87
CA HIS A 119 -7.94 -7.48 -6.31
C HIS A 119 -8.26 -8.10 -4.94
N GLY A 120 -8.79 -7.33 -4.00
CA GLY A 120 -9.20 -7.81 -2.68
C GLY A 120 -10.24 -8.93 -2.77
N TRP A 121 -11.25 -8.78 -3.64
CA TRP A 121 -12.25 -9.82 -3.88
C TRP A 121 -11.64 -11.13 -4.40
N ALA A 122 -10.75 -11.02 -5.40
CA ALA A 122 -10.12 -12.20 -5.97
C ALA A 122 -9.19 -12.91 -4.97
N LEU A 123 -8.48 -12.16 -4.11
CA LEU A 123 -7.74 -12.74 -2.99
C LEU A 123 -8.65 -13.41 -1.96
N LEU A 124 -9.79 -12.79 -1.63
CA LEU A 124 -10.78 -13.35 -0.72
C LEU A 124 -11.33 -14.68 -1.25
N THR A 125 -11.72 -14.74 -2.54
CA THR A 125 -12.18 -15.99 -3.15
C THR A 125 -11.10 -17.07 -3.14
N ALA A 126 -9.86 -16.74 -3.52
CA ALA A 126 -8.74 -17.67 -3.48
C ALA A 126 -8.45 -18.18 -2.06
N SER A 127 -8.57 -17.31 -1.05
CA SER A 127 -8.39 -17.71 0.35
C SER A 127 -9.48 -18.62 0.90
N ARG A 128 -10.64 -18.75 0.24
CA ARG A 128 -11.68 -19.69 0.65
C ARG A 128 -11.43 -21.09 0.11
N GLU A 129 -10.55 -21.23 -0.88
CA GLU A 129 -10.19 -22.50 -1.50
C GLU A 129 -9.00 -23.11 -0.72
N ARG A 130 -9.24 -24.21 0.01
CA ARG A 130 -8.24 -25.05 0.71
C ARG A 130 -7.04 -24.29 1.31
N LEU A 131 -7.26 -23.53 2.37
CA LEU A 131 -6.15 -23.04 3.20
C LEU A 131 -5.71 -24.15 4.18
N ALA A 132 -4.67 -24.89 3.83
CA ALA A 132 -4.05 -25.86 4.75
C ALA A 132 -3.07 -25.21 5.73
N SER A 133 -2.88 -23.88 5.68
CA SER A 133 -1.71 -23.23 6.24
C SER A 133 -2.01 -22.12 7.25
N ARG A 134 -1.33 -22.18 8.40
CA ARG A 134 -1.29 -21.10 9.41
C ARG A 134 -0.84 -19.74 8.84
N PHE A 135 -0.26 -19.71 7.65
CA PHE A 135 0.16 -18.50 6.94
C PHE A 135 -0.97 -17.77 6.21
N ALA A 136 -2.20 -18.30 6.25
CA ALA A 136 -3.40 -17.65 5.71
C ALA A 136 -3.62 -16.22 6.22
N VAL A 137 -3.12 -15.89 7.42
CA VAL A 137 -3.18 -14.54 7.99
C VAL A 137 -2.63 -13.48 7.02
N ILE A 138 -1.61 -13.81 6.24
CA ILE A 138 -0.97 -12.89 5.29
C ILE A 138 -1.93 -12.46 4.20
N ILE A 139 -2.77 -13.37 3.72
CA ILE A 139 -3.79 -13.05 2.70
C ILE A 139 -4.82 -12.08 3.29
N ARG A 140 -5.14 -12.18 4.59
CA ARG A 140 -6.03 -11.24 5.28
C ARG A 140 -5.44 -9.83 5.35
N TYR A 141 -4.13 -9.70 5.54
CA TYR A 141 -3.43 -8.41 5.43
C TYR A 141 -3.58 -7.80 4.03
N TYR A 142 -3.43 -8.60 2.97
CA TYR A 142 -3.61 -8.13 1.59
C TYR A 142 -5.04 -7.70 1.28
N ILE A 143 -6.04 -8.44 1.79
CA ILE A 143 -7.46 -8.10 1.62
C ILE A 143 -7.77 -6.78 2.37
N ALA A 144 -7.31 -6.65 3.62
CA ALA A 144 -7.47 -5.41 4.39
C ALA A 144 -6.78 -4.22 3.71
N ALA A 145 -5.57 -4.42 3.18
CA ALA A 145 -4.86 -3.41 2.41
C ALA A 145 -5.67 -2.96 1.20
N ALA A 146 -6.23 -3.91 0.43
CA ALA A 146 -7.04 -3.60 -0.75
C ALA A 146 -8.25 -2.74 -0.40
N PHE A 147 -8.91 -3.01 0.74
CA PHE A 147 -9.96 -2.15 1.27
C PHE A 147 -9.47 -0.72 1.52
N PHE A 148 -8.30 -0.55 2.15
CA PHE A 148 -7.75 0.79 2.38
C PHE A 148 -7.33 1.52 1.10
N LEU A 149 -6.92 0.81 0.05
CA LEU A 149 -6.69 1.45 -1.26
C LEU A 149 -7.99 1.95 -1.88
N VAL A 150 -9.11 1.22 -1.72
CA VAL A 150 -10.45 1.70 -2.14
C VAL A 150 -10.82 2.97 -1.36
N VAL A 151 -10.65 2.97 -0.04
CA VAL A 151 -10.89 4.16 0.80
C VAL A 151 -10.01 5.32 0.36
N GLY A 152 -8.71 5.09 0.16
CA GLY A 152 -7.75 6.08 -0.31
C GLY A 152 -8.15 6.66 -1.66
N ALA A 153 -8.54 5.83 -2.63
CA ALA A 153 -8.99 6.27 -3.94
C ALA A 153 -10.27 7.13 -3.87
N THR A 154 -11.23 6.76 -3.03
CA THR A 154 -12.45 7.55 -2.80
C THR A 154 -12.12 8.91 -2.20
N LEU A 155 -11.28 8.96 -1.17
CA LEU A 155 -10.83 10.22 -0.56
C LEU A 155 -10.05 11.09 -1.57
N ALA A 156 -9.22 10.47 -2.42
CA ALA A 156 -8.49 11.17 -3.49
C ALA A 156 -9.45 11.85 -4.47
N GLY A 157 -10.59 11.22 -4.78
CA GLY A 157 -11.62 11.82 -5.63
C GLY A 157 -12.18 13.12 -5.03
N PHE A 158 -12.50 13.11 -3.73
CA PHE A 158 -12.93 14.33 -3.03
C PHE A 158 -11.84 15.40 -2.98
N VAL A 159 -10.59 15.02 -2.67
CA VAL A 159 -9.44 15.94 -2.69
C VAL A 159 -9.26 16.57 -4.07
N THR A 160 -9.40 15.78 -5.12
CA THR A 160 -9.27 16.23 -6.51
C THR A 160 -10.32 17.28 -6.87
N VAL A 161 -11.59 17.04 -6.51
CA VAL A 161 -12.67 18.02 -6.72
C VAL A 161 -12.35 19.29 -5.94
N ALA A 162 -11.97 19.18 -4.66
CA ALA A 162 -11.59 20.32 -3.82
C ALA A 162 -10.39 21.12 -4.36
N MET A 163 -9.51 20.49 -5.15
CA MET A 163 -8.31 21.12 -5.70
C MET A 163 -8.50 21.77 -7.06
N PHE A 164 -9.34 21.19 -7.91
CA PHE A 164 -9.36 21.51 -9.35
C PHE A 164 -10.72 21.96 -9.86
N ASP A 165 -11.80 21.78 -9.11
CA ASP A 165 -13.11 22.30 -9.47
C ASP A 165 -13.27 23.72 -8.92
N ALA A 166 -13.49 24.70 -9.81
CA ALA A 166 -13.69 26.10 -9.42
C ALA A 166 -15.02 26.30 -8.67
N ASP A 167 -15.99 25.42 -8.93
CA ASP A 167 -17.33 25.45 -8.35
C ASP A 167 -17.48 24.45 -7.18
N ALA A 168 -16.35 23.96 -6.63
CA ALA A 168 -16.37 23.04 -5.50
C ALA A 168 -17.13 23.66 -4.31
N PRO A 169 -18.04 22.90 -3.65
CA PRO A 169 -18.72 23.39 -2.46
C PRO A 169 -17.74 23.85 -1.37
N ALA A 170 -18.04 24.96 -0.70
CA ALA A 170 -17.15 25.56 0.31
C ALA A 170 -16.71 24.55 1.40
N TRP A 171 -17.64 23.75 1.91
CA TRP A 171 -17.35 22.72 2.92
C TRP A 171 -16.33 21.68 2.45
N LEU A 172 -16.28 21.39 1.14
CA LEU A 172 -15.37 20.43 0.53
C LEU A 172 -13.99 21.06 0.31
N ALA A 173 -13.95 22.32 -0.14
CA ALA A 173 -12.72 23.10 -0.26
C ALA A 173 -12.03 23.28 1.10
N GLU A 174 -12.79 23.60 2.16
CA GLU A 174 -12.29 23.68 3.54
C GLU A 174 -11.81 22.32 4.07
N ALA A 175 -12.40 21.22 3.61
CA ALA A 175 -12.02 19.88 4.01
C ALA A 175 -10.77 19.33 3.31
N ARG A 176 -10.20 20.04 2.32
CA ARG A 176 -9.14 19.51 1.44
C ARG A 176 -7.96 18.92 2.19
N ASP A 177 -7.39 19.66 3.14
CA ASP A 177 -6.14 19.28 3.81
C ASP A 177 -6.36 18.07 4.73
N ARG A 178 -7.48 18.04 5.46
CA ARG A 178 -7.85 16.91 6.31
C ARG A 178 -8.21 15.65 5.54
N LEU A 179 -8.88 15.79 4.38
CA LEU A 179 -9.13 14.69 3.45
C LEU A 179 -7.84 14.16 2.83
N THR A 180 -6.88 15.05 2.58
CA THR A 180 -5.54 14.69 2.08
C THR A 180 -4.78 13.85 3.10
N VAL A 181 -4.81 14.21 4.38
CA VAL A 181 -4.20 13.42 5.45
C VAL A 181 -4.88 12.04 5.56
N ALA A 182 -6.21 11.99 5.53
CA ALA A 182 -6.95 10.74 5.57
C ALA A 182 -6.63 9.83 4.36
N HIS A 183 -6.53 10.42 3.16
CA HIS A 183 -6.09 9.73 1.95
C HIS A 183 -4.67 9.14 2.11
N ALA A 184 -3.74 9.94 2.62
CA ALA A 184 -2.37 9.50 2.86
C ALA A 184 -2.29 8.37 3.90
N LEU A 185 -3.07 8.44 4.99
CA LEU A 185 -3.17 7.36 5.98
C LEU A 185 -3.67 6.05 5.34
N ALA A 186 -4.75 6.13 4.56
CA ALA A 186 -5.30 4.97 3.87
C ALA A 186 -4.32 4.38 2.84
N GLY A 187 -3.64 5.22 2.06
CA GLY A 187 -2.67 4.77 1.05
C GLY A 187 -1.35 4.24 1.63
N ILE A 188 -0.78 4.92 2.62
CA ILE A 188 0.54 4.57 3.16
C ILE A 188 0.43 3.54 4.27
N ALA A 189 -0.29 3.83 5.35
CA ALA A 189 -0.39 2.90 6.49
C ALA A 189 -1.35 1.73 6.21
N GLY A 190 -2.36 1.95 5.37
CA GLY A 190 -3.35 0.94 4.98
C GLY A 190 -2.88 0.09 3.81
N TRP A 191 -2.77 0.65 2.62
CA TRP A 191 -2.41 -0.12 1.43
C TRP A 191 -0.96 -0.62 1.47
N VAL A 192 0.02 0.29 1.56
CA VAL A 192 1.45 -0.10 1.56
C VAL A 192 1.84 -0.81 2.87
N GLY A 193 1.45 -0.26 4.01
CA GLY A 193 1.82 -0.75 5.34
C GLY A 193 1.34 -2.17 5.61
N LEU A 194 0.06 -2.47 5.38
CA LEU A 194 -0.48 -3.81 5.61
C LEU A 194 0.09 -4.83 4.62
N THR A 195 0.27 -4.47 3.34
CA THR A 195 0.85 -5.40 2.35
C THR A 195 2.31 -5.72 2.66
N MET A 196 3.14 -4.73 2.97
CA MET A 196 4.52 -4.95 3.40
C MET A 196 4.54 -5.72 4.72
N GLY A 197 3.78 -5.29 5.72
CA GLY A 197 3.70 -5.91 7.04
C GLY A 197 3.36 -7.40 6.97
N GLY A 198 2.28 -7.76 6.27
CA GLY A 198 1.89 -9.16 6.09
C GLY A 198 2.96 -9.98 5.37
N THR A 199 3.62 -9.40 4.36
CA THR A 199 4.68 -10.05 3.60
C THR A 199 5.93 -10.31 4.45
N LEU A 200 6.32 -9.34 5.28
CA LEU A 200 7.52 -9.38 6.13
C LEU A 200 7.46 -10.50 7.18
N VAL A 201 6.27 -10.88 7.63
CA VAL A 201 6.08 -11.98 8.60
C VAL A 201 6.73 -13.28 8.10
N THR A 202 6.65 -13.56 6.79
CA THR A 202 7.26 -14.76 6.18
C THR A 202 8.54 -14.48 5.40
N LEU A 203 8.61 -13.36 4.68
CA LEU A 203 9.79 -13.05 3.87
C LEU A 203 10.98 -12.61 4.71
N GLY A 204 10.76 -11.96 5.85
CA GLY A 204 11.84 -11.48 6.72
C GLY A 204 12.82 -12.59 7.11
N PRO A 205 12.34 -13.69 7.75
CA PRO A 205 13.19 -14.83 8.08
C PRO A 205 13.85 -15.48 6.86
N THR A 206 13.14 -15.52 5.73
CA THR A 206 13.65 -16.05 4.46
C THR A 206 14.82 -15.22 3.93
N ALA A 207 14.69 -13.90 3.91
CA ALA A 207 15.73 -12.96 3.48
C ALA A 207 16.98 -13.05 4.39
N MET A 208 16.77 -13.28 5.69
CA MET A 208 17.86 -13.50 6.66
C MET A 208 18.37 -14.96 6.69
N ARG A 209 17.80 -15.85 5.87
CA ARG A 209 18.12 -17.29 5.82
C ARG A 209 18.11 -17.93 7.21
N THR A 210 17.10 -17.58 8.01
CA THR A 210 16.87 -18.06 9.38
C THR A 210 15.47 -18.64 9.53
N ARG A 211 15.24 -19.38 10.62
CA ARG A 211 13.91 -19.92 10.94
C ARG A 211 12.99 -18.81 11.41
N MET A 212 11.73 -18.87 11.02
CA MET A 212 10.72 -17.94 11.50
C MET A 212 10.48 -18.14 13.01
N ASP A 213 10.28 -17.04 13.75
CA ASP A 213 9.84 -17.08 15.15
C ASP A 213 8.53 -17.89 15.25
N PRO A 214 8.46 -18.92 16.14
CA PRO A 214 7.24 -19.70 16.35
C PRO A 214 5.99 -18.86 16.67
N ARG A 215 6.16 -17.67 17.26
CA ARG A 215 5.08 -16.73 17.62
C ARG A 215 4.77 -15.70 16.54
N ALA A 216 5.51 -15.63 15.43
CA ALA A 216 5.34 -14.61 14.40
C ALA A 216 3.90 -14.56 13.85
N VAL A 217 3.34 -15.73 13.55
CA VAL A 217 1.97 -15.85 13.03
C VAL A 217 0.93 -15.42 14.07
N SER A 218 1.14 -15.74 15.35
CA SER A 218 0.23 -15.34 16.43
C SER A 218 0.24 -13.82 16.62
N PHE A 219 1.43 -13.21 16.68
CA PHE A 219 1.56 -11.76 16.75
C PHE A 219 0.94 -11.04 15.56
N ALA A 220 1.18 -11.51 14.34
CA ALA A 220 0.55 -10.96 13.14
C ALA A 220 -0.99 -11.10 13.17
N THR A 221 -1.50 -12.24 13.65
CA THR A 221 -2.95 -12.48 13.73
C THR A 221 -3.62 -11.51 14.71
N SER A 222 -3.00 -11.27 15.87
CA SER A 222 -3.52 -10.33 16.88
C SER A 222 -3.34 -8.86 16.48
N ALA A 223 -2.27 -8.53 15.74
CA ALA A 223 -1.96 -7.16 15.33
C ALA A 223 -2.90 -6.66 14.22
N LEU A 224 -3.34 -7.52 13.30
CA LEU A 224 -4.19 -7.11 12.18
C LEU A 224 -5.47 -6.35 12.59
N PRO A 225 -6.35 -6.87 13.47
CA PRO A 225 -7.57 -6.16 13.84
C PRO A 225 -7.26 -4.83 14.54
N MET A 226 -6.22 -4.79 15.38
CA MET A 226 -5.78 -3.56 16.06
C MET A 226 -5.29 -2.52 15.05
N TRP A 227 -4.48 -2.92 14.07
CA TRP A 227 -4.00 -2.03 13.01
C TRP A 227 -5.16 -1.48 12.19
N VAL A 228 -6.08 -2.35 11.74
CA VAL A 228 -7.25 -1.92 10.95
C VAL A 228 -8.14 -0.95 11.75
N ALA A 229 -8.48 -1.29 13.00
CA ALA A 229 -9.33 -0.45 13.84
C ALA A 229 -8.67 0.90 14.13
N ALA A 230 -7.38 0.90 14.51
CA ALA A 230 -6.64 2.13 14.78
C ALA A 230 -6.49 3.01 13.54
N LEU A 231 -6.33 2.40 12.36
CA LEU A 231 -6.25 3.16 11.10
C LEU A 231 -7.60 3.74 10.69
N LEU A 232 -8.71 3.03 10.94
CA LEU A 232 -10.06 3.57 10.76
C LEU A 232 -10.29 4.76 11.70
N VAL A 233 -9.95 4.63 12.98
CA VAL A 233 -10.03 5.73 13.97
C VAL A 233 -9.17 6.90 13.53
N ALA A 234 -7.93 6.65 13.07
CA ALA A 234 -7.02 7.69 12.61
C ALA A 234 -7.59 8.44 11.40
N GLY A 235 -8.10 7.70 10.42
CA GLY A 235 -8.72 8.26 9.23
C GLY A 235 -9.99 9.05 9.54
N THR A 236 -10.87 8.54 10.41
CA THR A 236 -12.08 9.27 10.83
C THR A 236 -11.73 10.51 11.65
N GLY A 237 -10.71 10.44 12.51
CA GLY A 237 -10.20 11.58 13.26
C GLY A 237 -9.70 12.68 12.33
N ALA A 238 -8.90 12.30 11.32
CA ALA A 238 -8.45 13.21 10.27
C ALA A 238 -9.65 13.84 9.54
N VAL A 239 -10.58 13.05 9.01
CA VAL A 239 -11.79 13.58 8.33
C VAL A 239 -12.63 14.49 9.23
N ALA A 240 -12.74 14.20 10.52
CA ALA A 240 -13.45 15.02 11.49
C ALA A 240 -12.70 16.31 11.87
N GLY A 241 -11.44 16.47 11.46
CA GLY A 241 -10.59 17.62 11.81
C GLY A 241 -9.90 17.46 13.17
N SER A 242 -9.94 16.29 13.80
CA SER A 242 -9.18 16.05 15.03
C SER A 242 -7.84 15.39 14.75
N MET A 243 -6.79 16.21 14.71
CA MET A 243 -5.44 15.71 14.49
C MET A 243 -4.91 14.92 15.69
N ARG A 244 -5.40 15.20 16.91
CA ARG A 244 -5.05 14.40 18.09
C ARG A 244 -5.53 12.96 17.96
N VAL A 245 -6.77 12.77 17.52
CA VAL A 245 -7.32 11.42 17.27
C VAL A 245 -6.58 10.75 16.12
N ALA A 246 -6.32 11.48 15.02
CA ALA A 246 -5.52 10.97 13.90
C ALA A 246 -4.13 10.49 14.35
N SER A 247 -3.47 11.28 15.19
CA SER A 247 -2.14 11.01 15.72
C SER A 247 -2.12 9.79 16.64
N VAL A 248 -3.00 9.74 17.65
CA VAL A 248 -3.07 8.59 18.57
C VAL A 248 -3.41 7.31 17.79
N GLY A 249 -4.33 7.38 16.83
CA GLY A 249 -4.63 6.25 15.95
C GLY A 249 -3.40 5.79 15.15
N LEU A 250 -2.63 6.72 14.57
CA LEU A 250 -1.39 6.40 13.87
C LEU A 250 -0.33 5.81 14.81
N LEU A 251 -0.21 6.30 16.05
CA LEU A 251 0.71 5.72 17.04
C LEU A 251 0.35 4.27 17.36
N VAL A 252 -0.95 3.97 17.52
CA VAL A 252 -1.43 2.60 17.76
C VAL A 252 -1.18 1.73 16.52
N VAL A 253 -1.33 2.26 15.30
CA VAL A 253 -0.94 1.57 14.06
C VAL A 253 0.55 1.21 14.07
N VAL A 254 1.42 2.16 14.39
CA VAL A 254 2.88 1.94 14.48
C VAL A 254 3.21 0.92 15.57
N GLY A 255 2.55 0.99 16.73
CA GLY A 255 2.70 0.02 17.80
C GLY A 255 2.26 -1.39 17.38
N ALA A 256 1.12 -1.52 16.71
CA ALA A 256 0.63 -2.78 16.17
C ALA A 256 1.58 -3.35 15.12
N ALA A 257 2.14 -2.53 14.24
CA ALA A 257 3.15 -2.94 13.26
C ALA A 257 4.45 -3.38 13.94
N ALA A 258 4.93 -2.63 14.93
CA ALA A 258 6.15 -2.94 15.68
C ALA A 258 6.00 -4.27 16.44
N LEU A 259 4.90 -4.47 17.17
CA LEU A 259 4.67 -5.69 17.94
C LEU A 259 4.33 -6.89 17.05
N GLY A 260 3.48 -6.68 16.04
CA GLY A 260 2.98 -7.71 15.14
C GLY A 260 4.00 -8.25 14.15
N VAL A 261 4.89 -7.37 13.65
CA VAL A 261 5.84 -7.67 12.56
C VAL A 261 7.27 -7.34 12.97
N GLY A 262 7.50 -6.17 13.57
CA GLY A 262 8.83 -5.71 13.96
C GLY A 262 9.53 -6.61 14.98
N VAL A 263 8.84 -7.04 16.03
CA VAL A 263 9.42 -7.91 17.09
C VAL A 263 9.81 -9.29 16.54
N PRO A 264 8.94 -10.03 15.80
CA PRO A 264 9.36 -11.26 15.13
C PRO A 264 10.54 -11.08 14.18
N LEU A 265 10.54 -9.98 13.41
CA LEU A 265 11.60 -9.67 12.46
C LEU A 265 12.93 -9.39 13.17
N LEU A 266 12.90 -8.63 14.26
CA LEU A 266 14.07 -8.33 15.09
C LEU A 266 14.63 -9.61 15.71
N ARG A 267 13.78 -10.50 16.24
CA ARG A 267 14.23 -11.79 16.77
C ARG A 267 14.89 -12.64 15.70
N ALA A 268 14.32 -12.70 14.50
CA ALA A 268 14.94 -13.38 13.37
C ALA A 268 16.31 -12.77 13.01
N ALA A 269 16.41 -11.44 13.03
CA ALA A 269 17.67 -10.71 12.81
C ALA A 269 18.70 -10.98 13.91
N MET A 270 18.31 -11.06 15.18
CA MET A 270 19.24 -11.34 16.28
C MET A 270 19.81 -12.77 16.24
N MET A 271 19.09 -13.72 15.64
CA MET A 271 19.56 -15.12 15.57
C MET A 271 20.69 -15.34 14.55
N LYS A 272 20.70 -14.62 13.43
CA LYS A 272 21.68 -14.83 12.34
C LYS A 272 22.22 -13.54 11.70
N GLY A 273 21.51 -12.43 11.84
CA GLY A 273 21.83 -11.15 11.25
C GLY A 273 21.46 -11.05 9.76
N PRO A 274 21.15 -9.84 9.25
CA PRO A 274 21.11 -9.59 7.82
C PRO A 274 22.53 -9.70 7.22
N ALA A 275 22.68 -10.55 6.20
CA ALA A 275 23.99 -10.82 5.58
C ALA A 275 24.15 -10.21 4.17
N GLU A 276 23.04 -9.91 3.49
CA GLU A 276 23.02 -9.44 2.11
C GLU A 276 22.25 -8.13 1.99
N TYR A 277 22.48 -7.39 0.91
CA TYR A 277 21.83 -6.10 0.64
C TYR A 277 20.31 -6.15 0.83
N GLY A 278 19.65 -7.20 0.30
CA GLY A 278 18.21 -7.35 0.42
C GLY A 278 17.73 -7.49 1.87
N ALA A 279 18.48 -8.22 2.72
CA ALA A 279 18.15 -8.38 4.12
C ALA A 279 18.37 -7.07 4.91
N TRP A 280 19.47 -6.34 4.63
CA TRP A 280 19.75 -5.05 5.23
C TRP A 280 18.74 -3.97 4.82
N SER A 281 18.43 -3.89 3.53
CA SER A 281 17.44 -2.94 3.00
C SER A 281 16.06 -3.18 3.64
N LEU A 282 15.68 -4.46 3.79
CA LEU A 282 14.43 -4.84 4.44
C LEU A 282 14.40 -4.45 5.92
N THR A 283 15.44 -4.76 6.70
CA THR A 283 15.45 -4.47 8.15
C THR A 283 15.55 -2.98 8.44
N LEU A 284 16.44 -2.27 7.74
CA LEU A 284 16.60 -0.81 7.90
C LEU A 284 15.36 -0.07 7.37
N GLY A 285 14.78 -0.51 6.26
CA GLY A 285 13.54 0.06 5.74
C GLY A 285 12.37 -0.12 6.72
N ALA A 286 12.21 -1.30 7.31
CA ALA A 286 11.20 -1.55 8.33
C ALA A 286 11.42 -0.69 9.58
N ALA A 287 12.66 -0.59 10.07
CA ALA A 287 13.01 0.27 11.20
C ALA A 287 12.73 1.75 10.89
N TRP A 288 13.10 2.22 9.71
CA TRP A 288 12.86 3.59 9.27
C TRP A 288 11.37 3.92 9.21
N ILE A 289 10.52 3.04 8.66
CA ILE A 289 9.07 3.24 8.62
C ILE A 289 8.49 3.37 10.03
N LEU A 290 8.92 2.52 10.96
CA LEU A 290 8.43 2.56 12.35
C LEU A 290 8.84 3.87 13.06
N VAL A 291 10.10 4.27 12.91
CA VAL A 291 10.63 5.51 13.52
C VAL A 291 9.98 6.75 12.88
N ALA A 292 9.91 6.81 11.55
CA ALA A 292 9.29 7.91 10.84
C ALA A 292 7.79 8.01 11.15
N GLY A 293 7.08 6.88 11.24
CA GLY A 293 5.67 6.85 11.63
C GLY A 293 5.44 7.34 13.05
N ALA A 294 6.25 6.91 14.02
CA ALA A 294 6.20 7.39 15.40
C ALA A 294 6.49 8.90 15.48
N GLY A 295 7.52 9.36 14.76
CA GLY A 295 7.86 10.78 14.68
C GLY A 295 6.74 11.62 14.05
N ALA A 296 6.14 11.14 12.96
CA ALA A 296 5.01 11.81 12.31
C ALA A 296 3.80 11.90 13.26
N SER A 297 3.50 10.82 13.99
CA SER A 297 2.45 10.82 15.01
C SER A 297 2.70 11.84 16.12
N LEU A 298 3.94 11.93 16.63
CA LEU A 298 4.27 12.87 17.70
C LEU A 298 4.15 14.31 17.20
N ARG A 299 4.70 14.61 16.03
CA ARG A 299 4.63 15.93 15.41
C ARG A 299 3.20 16.38 15.13
N ALA A 300 2.36 15.48 14.65
CA ALA A 300 0.95 15.76 14.40
C ALA A 300 0.16 15.98 15.70
N PHE A 301 0.55 15.34 16.80
CA PHE A 301 -0.06 15.54 18.11
C PHE A 301 0.31 16.89 18.73
N GLU A 302 1.57 17.32 18.56
CA GLU A 302 2.11 18.58 19.10
C GLU A 302 1.77 19.81 18.25
N ALA A 303 1.17 19.64 17.07
CA ALA A 303 0.84 20.74 16.18
C ALA A 303 -0.12 21.74 16.85
N ALA A 304 0.09 23.04 16.65
CA ALA A 304 -0.68 24.09 17.33
C ALA A 304 -2.17 24.08 16.97
N ASP A 305 -2.50 23.55 15.79
CA ASP A 305 -3.82 23.33 15.24
C ASP A 305 -4.33 21.89 15.47
N ALA A 306 -3.66 21.11 16.32
CA ALA A 306 -4.13 19.79 16.70
C ALA A 306 -5.34 19.90 17.64
N THR A 307 -6.53 20.04 17.06
CA THR A 307 -7.82 19.97 17.74
C THR A 307 -8.23 18.54 18.09
#